data_AF-A0A2V9DI07-F1
#
_entry.id   AF-A0A2V9DI07-F1
#
_cell.length_a   1.000
_cell.length_b   1.000
_cell.length_c   1.000
_cell.angle_alpha   90.00
_cell.angle_beta   90.00
_cell.angle_gamma   90.00
#
_symmetry.space_group_name_H-M   'P 1'
#
loop_
_entity.id
_entity.type
_entity.pdbx_description
1 polymer ?
#
loop_
_entity_poly.entity_id
_entity_poly.type
_entity_poly.pdbx_seq_one_letter_code
_entity_poly.pdbx_strand_id
1 'polypeptide(L)'
;MAPTNFSGGTVNRRVLTPYLLLALLGVGVLGAVSYKRFAAVREFAQQATLARQDAERISTQVILFSEHKLAAGVNFSNAVEKLGVDPPTAAVIASSAQSVYDLRHVRAGNRLAVGRSVLGELRAVRYQIDADRMLWVIPLGLTHRVFHAEIKTILSTTEVAGVSGEIRDSLFNAVTDAGETPELAMRLAEIFGWDLDFYTDPRSGDIFRVVVEKKKYLDGQTAAYGRILAAEYSNDGHIYQAVLFRDPSGRPAYYAPDGQSLQK
;
A
#
# COMPACT_ATOMS: atom_id res chain seq x y z
N MET A 1 2.48 -15.29 102.71
CA MET A 1 3.76 -14.66 102.32
C MET A 1 4.64 -15.72 101.68
N ALA A 2 4.86 -15.67 100.36
CA ALA A 2 5.99 -16.27 99.67
C ALA A 2 6.06 -15.67 98.25
N PRO A 3 6.90 -14.66 98.00
CA PRO A 3 7.11 -14.14 96.66
C PRO A 3 8.01 -15.11 95.87
N THR A 4 7.51 -15.59 94.73
CA THR A 4 8.34 -16.29 93.73
C THR A 4 9.26 -15.27 93.06
N ASN A 5 10.52 -15.26 93.50
CA ASN A 5 11.59 -14.45 92.90
C ASN A 5 11.82 -14.87 91.45
N PHE A 6 11.48 -13.99 90.50
CA PHE A 6 12.02 -14.06 89.15
C PHE A 6 13.53 -13.78 89.23
N SER A 7 14.33 -14.81 88.94
CA SER A 7 15.77 -14.69 88.75
C SER A 7 16.03 -13.78 87.54
N GLY A 8 16.46 -12.54 87.81
CA GLY A 8 16.89 -11.58 86.80
C GLY A 8 18.24 -11.99 86.23
N GLY A 9 18.22 -12.79 85.15
CA GLY A 9 19.43 -13.11 84.38
C GLY A 9 20.06 -11.84 83.83
N THR A 10 21.28 -11.53 84.25
CA THR A 10 22.07 -10.41 83.73
C THR A 10 22.57 -10.77 82.33
N VAL A 11 21.94 -10.22 81.29
CA VAL A 11 22.36 -10.50 79.91
C VAL A 11 23.71 -9.83 79.63
N ASN A 12 24.70 -10.62 79.22
CA ASN A 12 26.06 -10.15 78.99
C ASN A 12 26.10 -9.21 77.76
N ARG A 13 26.39 -7.93 78.00
CA ARG A 13 26.53 -6.89 76.96
C ARG A 13 27.49 -7.27 75.83
N ARG A 14 28.54 -8.07 76.11
CA ARG A 14 29.50 -8.54 75.08
C ARG A 14 28.90 -9.57 74.11
N VAL A 15 27.83 -10.24 74.51
CA VAL A 15 27.11 -11.22 73.68
C VAL A 15 25.97 -10.55 72.90
N LEU A 16 25.32 -9.52 73.44
CA LEU A 16 24.22 -8.78 72.78
C LEU A 16 24.67 -7.87 71.62
N THR A 17 25.84 -7.24 71.73
CA THR A 17 26.36 -6.30 70.72
C THR A 17 26.50 -6.90 69.31
N PRO A 18 27.06 -8.11 69.10
CA PRO A 18 27.14 -8.69 67.74
C PRO A 18 25.77 -9.00 67.13
N TYR A 19 24.78 -9.43 67.93
CA TYR A 19 23.42 -9.68 67.42
C TYR A 19 22.68 -8.39 67.05
N LEU A 20 22.87 -7.31 67.81
CA LEU A 20 22.34 -5.99 67.45
C LEU A 20 22.96 -5.46 66.16
N LEU A 21 24.27 -5.64 65.97
CA LEU A 21 24.97 -5.27 64.73
C LEU A 21 24.49 -6.10 63.53
N LEU A 22 24.29 -7.41 63.71
CA LEU A 22 23.71 -8.30 62.70
C LEU A 22 22.27 -7.92 62.35
N ALA A 23 21.45 -7.57 63.33
CA ALA A 23 20.08 -7.10 63.11
C ALA A 23 20.05 -5.77 62.34
N LEU A 24 20.92 -4.81 62.70
CA LEU A 24 21.07 -3.54 61.98
C LEU A 24 21.54 -3.74 60.53
N LEU A 25 22.50 -4.65 60.32
CA LEU A 25 22.93 -5.06 58.97
C LEU A 25 21.77 -5.68 58.17
N GLY A 26 20.99 -6.57 58.79
CA GLY A 26 19.81 -7.17 58.15
C GLY A 26 18.75 -6.14 57.74
N VAL A 27 18.46 -5.17 58.61
CA VAL A 27 17.55 -4.05 58.31
C VAL A 27 18.10 -3.19 57.17
N GLY A 28 19.40 -2.89 57.17
CA GLY A 28 20.06 -2.14 56.10
C GLY A 28 19.98 -2.85 54.74
N VAL A 29 20.23 -4.16 54.70
CA VAL A 29 20.12 -4.98 53.48
C VAL A 29 18.66 -5.05 53.01
N LEU A 30 17.70 -5.29 53.90
CA LEU A 30 16.27 -5.31 53.56
C LEU A 30 15.80 -3.94 53.04
N GLY A 31 16.27 -2.84 53.64
CA GLY A 31 16.00 -1.48 53.18
C GLY A 31 16.56 -1.23 51.78
N ALA A 32 17.81 -1.64 51.52
CA ALA A 32 18.46 -1.50 50.22
C ALA A 32 17.78 -2.36 49.13
N VAL A 33 17.40 -3.60 49.45
CA VAL A 33 16.65 -4.49 48.53
C VAL A 33 15.26 -3.93 48.24
N SER A 34 14.56 -3.46 49.27
CA SER A 34 13.23 -2.84 49.11
C SER A 34 13.31 -1.57 48.28
N TYR A 35 14.32 -0.72 48.51
CA TYR A 35 14.57 0.48 47.73
C TYR A 35 14.85 0.15 46.25
N LYS A 36 15.75 -0.81 45.98
CA LYS A 36 16.02 -1.26 44.60
C LYS A 36 14.78 -1.83 43.92
N ARG A 37 13.98 -2.64 44.63
CA ARG A 37 12.71 -3.16 44.11
C ARG A 37 11.72 -2.03 43.79
N PHE A 38 11.60 -1.04 44.68
CA PHE A 38 10.68 0.08 44.48
C PHE A 38 11.10 0.98 43.32
N ALA A 39 12.42 1.21 43.15
CA ALA A 39 12.98 1.95 42.01
C ALA A 39 12.71 1.21 40.68
N ALA A 40 12.97 -0.09 40.61
CA ALA A 40 12.72 -0.90 39.41
C ALA A 40 11.22 -0.96 39.04
N VAL A 41 10.32 -1.03 40.03
CA VAL A 41 8.86 -0.99 39.80
C VAL A 41 8.42 0.37 39.23
N ARG A 42 9.02 1.48 39.67
CA ARG A 42 8.73 2.82 39.12
C ARG A 42 9.23 2.97 37.68
N GLU A 43 10.44 2.51 37.39
CA GLU A 43 10.99 2.51 36.02
C GLU A 43 10.14 1.66 35.08
N PHE A 44 9.74 0.46 35.51
CA PHE A 44 8.85 -0.40 34.74
C PHE A 44 7.47 0.23 34.51
N ALA A 45 6.87 0.86 35.53
CA ALA A 45 5.61 1.56 35.38
C ALA A 45 5.71 2.74 34.40
N GLN A 46 6.83 3.47 34.42
CA GLN A 46 7.09 4.56 33.49
C GLN A 46 7.28 4.04 32.06
N GLN A 47 8.08 2.99 31.85
CA GLN A 47 8.24 2.34 30.54
C GLN A 47 6.92 1.76 30.01
N ALA A 48 6.10 1.14 30.86
CA ALA A 48 4.78 0.65 30.48
C ALA A 48 3.84 1.79 30.07
N THR A 49 3.95 2.97 30.70
CA THR A 49 3.16 4.15 30.32
C THR A 49 3.63 4.73 28.99
N LEU A 50 4.94 4.84 28.77
CA LEU A 50 5.51 5.30 27.51
C LEU A 50 5.18 4.32 26.37
N ALA A 51 5.32 3.02 26.59
CA ALA A 51 4.95 2.00 25.61
C ALA A 51 3.46 2.02 25.27
N ARG A 52 2.58 2.32 26.23
CA ARG A 52 1.14 2.54 25.97
C ARG A 52 0.89 3.79 25.14
N GLN A 53 1.55 4.90 25.46
CA GLN A 53 1.45 6.14 24.68
C GLN A 53 1.99 5.97 23.26
N ASP A 54 3.10 5.26 23.10
CA ASP A 54 3.67 4.94 21.78
C ASP A 54 2.76 3.98 21.02
N ALA A 55 2.20 2.97 21.68
CA ALA A 55 1.20 2.08 21.08
C ALA A 55 -0.05 2.85 20.63
N GLU A 56 -0.54 3.80 21.43
CA GLU A 56 -1.66 4.69 21.07
C GLU A 56 -1.31 5.62 19.89
N ARG A 57 -0.08 6.13 19.83
CA ARG A 57 0.39 6.95 18.69
C ARG A 57 0.50 6.13 17.42
N ILE A 58 1.11 4.96 17.48
CA ILE A 58 1.25 4.04 16.35
C ILE A 58 -0.13 3.58 15.87
N SER A 59 -1.02 3.19 16.79
CA SER A 59 -2.39 2.78 16.45
C SER A 59 -3.21 3.88 15.80
N THR A 60 -2.92 5.15 16.14
CA THR A 60 -3.56 6.32 15.53
C THR A 60 -2.99 6.64 14.14
N GLN A 61 -1.71 6.33 13.90
CA GLN A 61 -1.02 6.64 12.65
C GLN A 61 -1.13 5.54 11.58
N VAL A 62 -1.32 4.28 12.00
CA VAL A 62 -1.50 3.17 11.05
C VAL A 62 -2.90 3.25 10.42
N ILE A 63 -2.93 3.53 9.11
CA ILE A 63 -4.15 3.51 8.31
C ILE A 63 -4.21 2.17 7.56
N LEU A 64 -5.22 1.38 7.90
CA LEU A 64 -5.54 0.12 7.22
C LEU A 64 -6.47 0.41 6.05
N PHE A 65 -5.98 0.20 4.83
CA PHE A 65 -6.77 0.42 3.61
C PHE A 65 -7.49 -0.85 3.18
N SER A 66 -8.81 -0.76 3.04
CA SER A 66 -9.62 -1.73 2.32
C SER A 66 -9.80 -1.24 0.89
N GLU A 67 -9.27 -1.98 -0.07
CA GLU A 67 -9.24 -1.60 -1.49
C GLU A 67 -10.21 -2.42 -2.33
N HIS A 68 -10.83 -1.77 -3.32
CA HIS A 68 -11.75 -2.39 -4.26
C HIS A 68 -11.54 -1.84 -5.68
N LYS A 69 -11.55 -2.74 -6.66
CA LYS A 69 -11.55 -2.38 -8.08
C LYS A 69 -12.97 -1.99 -8.48
N LEU A 70 -13.16 -0.79 -9.03
CA LEU A 70 -14.48 -0.30 -9.41
C LEU A 70 -15.06 -1.14 -10.55
N ALA A 71 -16.30 -1.61 -10.38
CA ALA A 71 -17.06 -2.25 -11.44
C ALA A 71 -17.65 -1.21 -12.41
N ALA A 72 -18.02 -1.66 -13.61
CA ALA A 72 -18.69 -0.81 -14.59
C ALA A 72 -20.02 -0.26 -14.05
N GLY A 73 -20.29 1.02 -14.32
CA GLY A 73 -21.53 1.70 -13.93
C GLY A 73 -21.64 2.09 -12.44
N VAL A 74 -20.64 1.80 -11.61
CA VAL A 74 -20.64 2.22 -10.20
C VAL A 74 -20.11 3.64 -10.08
N ASN A 75 -20.91 4.55 -9.51
CA ASN A 75 -20.48 5.91 -9.21
C ASN A 75 -19.59 5.97 -7.95
N PHE A 76 -18.88 7.09 -7.77
CA PHE A 76 -17.93 7.26 -6.66
C PHE A 76 -18.56 7.09 -5.27
N SER A 77 -19.71 7.74 -4.99
CA SER A 77 -20.39 7.65 -3.69
C SER A 77 -20.80 6.21 -3.37
N ASN A 78 -21.42 5.51 -4.31
CA ASN A 78 -21.85 4.12 -4.14
C ASN A 78 -20.64 3.19 -3.91
N ALA A 79 -19.50 3.47 -4.53
CA ALA A 79 -18.28 2.69 -4.29
C ALA A 79 -17.71 2.91 -2.88
N VAL A 80 -17.74 4.15 -2.39
CA VAL A 80 -17.36 4.49 -1.02
C VAL A 80 -18.31 3.85 -0.01
N GLU A 81 -19.61 3.84 -0.29
CA GLU A 81 -20.63 3.17 0.52
C GLU A 81 -20.43 1.66 0.62
N LYS A 82 -20.11 1.00 -0.51
CA LYS A 82 -19.78 -0.44 -0.54
C LYS A 82 -18.57 -0.80 0.34
N LEU A 83 -17.73 0.17 0.68
CA LEU A 83 -16.60 0.03 1.60
C LEU A 83 -16.95 0.42 3.06
N GLY A 84 -18.24 0.46 3.38
CA GLY A 84 -18.76 0.61 4.74
C GLY A 84 -18.78 2.05 5.25
N VAL A 85 -18.79 3.04 4.37
CA VAL A 85 -19.05 4.43 4.73
C VAL A 85 -20.56 4.69 4.60
N ASP A 86 -21.16 5.36 5.56
CA ASP A 86 -22.59 5.65 5.49
C ASP A 86 -22.93 6.65 4.37
N PRO A 87 -24.15 6.59 3.78
CA PRO A 87 -24.49 7.42 2.62
C PRO A 87 -24.36 8.93 2.84
N PRO A 88 -24.79 9.53 3.99
CA PRO A 88 -24.55 10.94 4.26
C PRO A 88 -23.05 11.31 4.21
N THR A 89 -22.20 10.52 4.85
CA THR A 89 -20.75 10.75 4.85
C THR A 89 -20.16 10.57 3.45
N ALA A 90 -20.59 9.55 2.70
CA ALA A 90 -20.16 9.31 1.32
C ALA A 90 -20.53 10.48 0.37
N ALA A 91 -21.69 11.10 0.57
CA ALA A 91 -22.10 12.29 -0.19
C ALA A 91 -21.20 13.50 0.11
N VAL A 92 -20.82 13.73 1.36
CA VAL A 92 -19.89 14.82 1.74
C VAL A 92 -18.49 14.58 1.17
N ILE A 93 -18.00 13.34 1.23
CA ILE A 93 -16.71 12.94 0.63
C ILE A 93 -16.74 13.21 -0.88
N ALA A 94 -17.80 12.80 -1.57
CA ALA A 94 -17.96 13.04 -3.01
C ALA A 94 -18.01 14.55 -3.32
N SER A 95 -18.74 15.34 -2.54
CA SER A 95 -18.78 16.79 -2.71
C SER A 95 -17.41 17.45 -2.52
N SER A 96 -16.61 16.97 -1.56
CA SER A 96 -15.24 17.44 -1.35
C SER A 96 -14.34 17.03 -2.52
N ALA A 97 -14.40 15.78 -2.96
CA ALA A 97 -13.65 15.29 -4.11
C ALA A 97 -13.94 16.06 -5.40
N GLN A 98 -15.19 16.44 -5.63
CA GLN A 98 -15.63 17.16 -6.82
C GLN A 98 -14.92 18.53 -6.97
N SER A 99 -14.39 19.12 -5.88
CA SER A 99 -13.68 20.40 -5.97
C SER A 99 -12.29 20.30 -6.62
N VAL A 100 -11.73 19.09 -6.71
CA VAL A 100 -10.39 18.85 -7.28
C VAL A 100 -10.40 17.88 -8.46
N TYR A 101 -11.44 17.05 -8.60
CA TYR A 101 -11.55 16.05 -9.65
C TYR A 101 -13.01 15.86 -10.09
N ASP A 102 -13.26 15.88 -11.41
CA ASP A 102 -14.61 15.63 -11.92
C ASP A 102 -14.97 14.14 -11.81
N LEU A 103 -15.85 13.81 -10.85
CA LEU A 103 -16.22 12.43 -10.53
C LEU A 103 -16.94 11.70 -11.67
N ARG A 104 -17.40 12.40 -12.71
CA ARG A 104 -17.92 11.77 -13.93
C ARG A 104 -16.85 11.03 -14.73
N HIS A 105 -15.58 11.36 -14.51
CA HIS A 105 -14.44 10.67 -15.10
C HIS A 105 -13.96 9.48 -14.26
N VAL A 106 -14.64 9.12 -13.17
CA VAL A 106 -14.34 7.89 -12.43
C VAL A 106 -14.55 6.68 -13.35
N ARG A 107 -13.53 5.83 -13.47
CA ARG A 107 -13.50 4.74 -14.43
C ARG A 107 -13.65 3.39 -13.75
N ALA A 108 -14.38 2.51 -14.42
CA ALA A 108 -14.33 1.09 -14.12
C ALA A 108 -12.89 0.58 -14.25
N GLY A 109 -12.51 -0.35 -13.38
CA GLY A 109 -11.18 -0.93 -13.35
C GLY A 109 -10.16 -0.16 -12.51
N ASN A 110 -10.39 1.12 -12.21
CA ASN A 110 -9.56 1.85 -11.27
C ASN A 110 -9.82 1.42 -9.83
N ARG A 111 -8.84 1.63 -8.94
CA ARG A 111 -8.92 1.22 -7.54
C ARG A 111 -9.41 2.37 -6.66
N LEU A 112 -10.34 2.06 -5.78
CA LEU A 112 -10.80 2.93 -4.71
C LEU A 112 -10.54 2.23 -3.38
N ALA A 113 -10.02 2.94 -2.39
CA ALA A 113 -9.81 2.37 -1.06
C ALA A 113 -10.26 3.31 0.06
N VAL A 114 -10.77 2.71 1.12
CA VAL A 114 -11.13 3.39 2.37
C VAL A 114 -10.12 2.99 3.43
N GLY A 115 -9.41 3.99 3.95
CA GLY A 115 -8.43 3.86 5.01
C GLY A 115 -9.06 4.12 6.38
N ARG A 116 -8.84 3.20 7.33
CA ARG A 116 -9.34 3.32 8.71
C ARG A 116 -8.24 3.17 9.74
N SER A 117 -8.40 3.77 10.92
CA SER A 117 -7.55 3.44 12.07
C SER A 117 -7.84 2.03 12.58
N VAL A 118 -7.02 1.51 13.49
CA VAL A 118 -7.29 0.21 14.13
C VAL A 118 -8.59 0.19 14.94
N LEU A 119 -9.11 1.37 15.32
CA LEU A 119 -10.38 1.55 16.00
C LEU A 119 -11.58 1.63 15.02
N GLY A 120 -11.33 1.53 13.71
CA GLY A 120 -12.36 1.54 12.67
C GLY A 120 -12.77 2.93 12.17
N GLU A 121 -12.17 3.99 12.70
CA GLU A 121 -12.47 5.38 12.32
C GLU A 121 -11.99 5.67 10.90
N LEU A 122 -12.81 6.37 10.12
CA LEU A 122 -12.43 6.79 8.77
C LEU A 122 -11.26 7.78 8.82
N ARG A 123 -10.18 7.48 8.10
CA ARG A 123 -8.96 8.31 8.04
C ARG A 123 -8.64 8.82 6.65
N ALA A 124 -9.00 8.08 5.61
CA ALA A 124 -8.83 8.53 4.24
C ALA A 124 -9.76 7.78 3.28
N VAL A 125 -10.13 8.42 2.18
CA VAL A 125 -10.58 7.76 0.95
C VAL A 125 -9.58 8.09 -0.12
N ARG A 126 -9.08 7.07 -0.83
CA ARG A 126 -8.19 7.25 -1.97
C ARG A 126 -8.83 6.67 -3.23
N TYR A 127 -8.63 7.33 -4.34
CA TYR A 127 -9.03 6.84 -5.65
C TYR A 127 -7.89 7.02 -6.63
N GLN A 128 -7.44 5.92 -7.23
CA GLN A 128 -6.41 5.96 -8.24
C GLN A 128 -7.01 6.51 -9.54
N ILE A 129 -6.62 7.72 -9.92
CA ILE A 129 -7.10 8.36 -11.16
C ILE A 129 -6.40 7.71 -12.36
N ASP A 130 -5.10 7.53 -12.27
CA ASP A 130 -4.25 6.91 -13.29
C ASP A 130 -2.93 6.41 -12.64
N ALA A 131 -1.90 6.15 -13.44
CA ALA A 131 -0.60 5.69 -12.95
C ALA A 131 0.14 6.73 -12.10
N ASP A 132 -0.20 8.02 -12.27
CA ASP A 132 0.53 9.16 -11.73
C ASP A 132 -0.24 9.91 -10.67
N ARG A 133 -1.55 9.77 -10.64
CA ARG A 133 -2.41 10.61 -9.83
C ARG A 133 -3.31 9.76 -8.96
N MET A 134 -3.30 10.11 -7.68
CA MET A 134 -4.20 9.57 -6.67
C MET A 134 -5.01 10.72 -6.10
N LEU A 135 -6.33 10.65 -6.19
CA LEU A 135 -7.20 11.49 -5.39
C LEU A 135 -7.15 11.02 -3.94
N TRP A 136 -6.93 11.95 -3.02
CA TRP A 136 -7.02 11.73 -1.58
C TRP A 136 -8.12 12.60 -1.01
N VAL A 137 -8.97 12.02 -0.16
CA VAL A 137 -9.98 12.73 0.61
C VAL A 137 -9.78 12.37 2.09
N ILE A 138 -9.47 13.37 2.91
CA ILE A 138 -9.06 13.20 4.31
C ILE A 138 -10.03 14.00 5.19
N PRO A 139 -10.58 13.42 6.27
CA PRO A 139 -11.41 14.17 7.20
C PRO A 139 -10.61 15.25 7.92
N LEU A 140 -11.22 16.42 8.07
CA LEU A 140 -10.72 17.54 8.84
C LEU A 140 -11.45 17.64 10.19
N GLY A 141 -10.67 17.86 11.25
CA GLY A 141 -11.18 18.04 12.60
C GLY A 141 -11.67 16.75 13.27
N LEU A 142 -12.06 16.87 14.54
CA LEU A 142 -12.45 15.74 15.39
C LEU A 142 -13.85 15.18 15.06
N THR A 143 -14.68 15.95 14.36
CA THR A 143 -16.07 15.58 14.07
C THR A 143 -16.23 14.77 12.78
N HIS A 144 -15.18 14.65 11.94
CA HIS A 144 -15.19 13.94 10.65
C HIS A 144 -16.34 14.36 9.70
N ARG A 145 -16.88 15.58 9.86
CA ARG A 145 -17.96 16.13 9.03
C ARG A 145 -17.48 17.01 7.89
N VAL A 146 -16.22 17.41 7.92
CA VAL A 146 -15.58 18.21 6.89
C VAL A 146 -14.46 17.37 6.29
N PHE A 147 -14.29 17.44 4.98
CA PHE A 147 -13.26 16.71 4.28
C PHE A 147 -12.44 17.66 3.40
N HIS A 148 -11.15 17.39 3.33
CA HIS A 148 -10.23 18.01 2.39
C HIS A 148 -9.90 17.03 1.29
N ALA A 149 -10.00 17.47 0.04
CA ALA A 149 -9.62 16.69 -1.11
C ALA A 149 -8.41 17.31 -1.82
N GLU A 150 -7.48 16.47 -2.25
CA GLU A 150 -6.29 16.85 -3.00
C GLU A 150 -5.89 15.74 -3.99
N ILE A 151 -5.24 16.12 -5.09
CA ILE A 151 -4.63 15.16 -6.01
C ILE A 151 -3.15 15.08 -5.69
N LYS A 152 -2.67 13.88 -5.36
CA LYS A 152 -1.26 13.59 -5.12
C LYS A 152 -0.64 12.88 -6.31
N THR A 153 0.60 13.26 -6.61
CA THR A 153 1.43 12.54 -7.57
C THR A 153 1.94 11.24 -6.94
N ILE A 154 1.77 10.12 -7.65
CA ILE A 154 2.37 8.83 -7.32
C ILE A 154 3.78 8.82 -7.90
N LEU A 155 4.78 8.67 -7.03
CA LEU A 155 6.17 8.62 -7.47
C LEU A 155 6.40 7.36 -8.31
N SER A 156 6.95 7.58 -9.50
CA SER A 156 7.22 6.54 -10.48
C SER A 156 8.37 6.95 -11.40
N THR A 157 9.01 5.96 -11.99
CA THR A 157 10.05 6.13 -13.01
C THR A 157 9.58 5.52 -14.32
N THR A 158 10.11 6.01 -15.44
CA THR A 158 9.85 5.42 -16.76
C THR A 158 11.13 4.77 -17.26
N GLU A 159 11.03 3.51 -17.69
CA GLU A 159 12.12 2.74 -18.28
C GLU A 159 11.70 2.17 -19.63
N VAL A 160 12.66 1.90 -20.51
CA VAL A 160 12.42 1.17 -21.76
C VAL A 160 12.81 -0.28 -21.53
N ALA A 161 11.90 -1.21 -21.81
CA ALA A 161 12.12 -2.63 -21.59
C ALA A 161 11.72 -3.46 -22.82
N GLY A 162 12.49 -4.50 -23.09
CA GLY A 162 12.11 -5.58 -24.01
C GLY A 162 11.26 -6.63 -23.31
N VAL A 163 10.19 -7.09 -23.95
CA VAL A 163 9.36 -8.20 -23.50
C VAL A 163 9.16 -9.14 -24.68
N SER A 164 9.19 -10.45 -24.43
CA SER A 164 8.89 -11.46 -25.43
C SER A 164 8.19 -12.65 -24.78
N GLY A 165 7.38 -13.36 -25.56
CA GLY A 165 6.77 -14.60 -25.11
C GLY A 165 6.28 -15.44 -26.27
N GLU A 166 6.08 -16.72 -25.98
CA GLU A 166 5.49 -17.69 -26.90
C GLU A 166 4.00 -17.82 -26.62
N ILE A 167 3.20 -17.78 -27.68
CA ILE A 167 1.76 -17.99 -27.62
C ILE A 167 1.51 -19.48 -27.50
N ARG A 168 0.70 -19.87 -26.50
CA ARG A 168 0.17 -21.24 -26.36
C ARG A 168 -1.31 -21.26 -26.67
N ASP A 169 -2.05 -20.41 -25.96
CA ASP A 169 -3.51 -20.31 -26.10
C ASP A 169 -3.94 -18.94 -26.66
N SER A 170 -3.41 -17.84 -26.08
CA SER A 170 -3.78 -16.49 -26.47
C SER A 170 -2.67 -15.48 -26.18
N LEU A 171 -2.69 -14.34 -26.88
CA LEU A 171 -1.78 -13.23 -26.61
C LEU A 171 -1.88 -12.73 -25.16
N PHE A 172 -3.09 -12.66 -24.60
CA PHE A 172 -3.31 -12.23 -23.22
C PHE A 172 -2.61 -13.15 -22.21
N ASN A 173 -2.72 -14.47 -22.41
CA ASN A 173 -2.06 -15.45 -21.54
C ASN A 173 -0.54 -15.35 -21.71
N ALA A 174 -0.04 -15.29 -22.94
CA ALA A 174 1.40 -15.22 -23.19
C ALA A 174 2.05 -13.95 -22.60
N VAL A 175 1.36 -12.80 -22.67
CA VAL A 175 1.79 -11.56 -22.01
C VAL A 175 1.80 -11.71 -20.49
N THR A 176 0.78 -12.36 -19.92
CA THR A 176 0.70 -12.60 -18.47
C THR A 176 1.78 -13.58 -18.00
N ASP A 177 2.04 -14.64 -18.77
CA ASP A 177 3.10 -15.63 -18.53
C ASP A 177 4.49 -14.99 -18.62
N ALA A 178 4.65 -13.95 -19.45
CA ALA A 178 5.86 -13.13 -19.52
C ALA A 178 6.02 -12.15 -18.34
N GLY A 179 5.11 -12.16 -17.36
CA GLY A 179 5.14 -11.32 -16.16
C GLY A 179 4.57 -9.90 -16.37
N GLU A 180 3.85 -9.69 -17.47
CA GLU A 180 3.23 -8.40 -17.79
C GLU A 180 1.73 -8.40 -17.52
N THR A 181 1.08 -7.24 -17.65
CA THR A 181 -0.37 -7.13 -17.45
C THR A 181 -1.13 -7.23 -18.77
N PRO A 182 -2.42 -7.62 -18.75
CA PRO A 182 -3.29 -7.65 -19.93
C PRO A 182 -3.33 -6.36 -20.76
N GLU A 183 -3.01 -5.20 -20.17
CA GLU A 183 -2.95 -3.92 -20.91
C GLU A 183 -1.94 -3.96 -22.06
N LEU A 184 -0.79 -4.64 -21.90
CA LEU A 184 0.21 -4.74 -22.96
C LEU A 184 -0.32 -5.55 -24.15
N ALA A 185 -1.07 -6.63 -23.89
CA ALA A 185 -1.73 -7.41 -24.94
C ALA A 185 -2.75 -6.57 -25.72
N MET A 186 -3.55 -5.74 -25.03
CA MET A 186 -4.49 -4.83 -25.69
C MET A 186 -3.77 -3.84 -26.60
N ARG A 187 -2.66 -3.26 -26.15
CA ARG A 187 -1.88 -2.30 -26.97
C ARG A 187 -1.25 -2.96 -28.19
N LEU A 188 -0.77 -4.19 -28.06
CA LEU A 188 -0.29 -4.97 -29.21
C LEU A 188 -1.44 -5.26 -30.19
N ALA A 189 -2.63 -5.59 -29.67
CA ALA A 189 -3.82 -5.80 -30.49
C ALA A 189 -4.28 -4.53 -31.21
N GLU A 190 -4.17 -3.35 -30.60
CA GLU A 190 -4.45 -2.07 -31.25
C GLU A 190 -3.49 -1.75 -32.41
N ILE A 191 -2.24 -2.21 -32.32
CA ILE A 191 -1.22 -1.98 -33.36
C ILE A 191 -1.43 -2.93 -34.54
N PHE A 192 -1.58 -4.23 -34.27
CA PHE A 192 -1.63 -5.26 -35.31
C PHE A 192 -3.05 -5.65 -35.73
N GLY A 193 -4.08 -5.20 -35.02
CA GLY A 193 -5.49 -5.58 -35.24
C GLY A 193 -6.07 -5.21 -36.60
N TRP A 194 -5.35 -4.41 -37.40
CA TRP A 194 -5.71 -4.08 -38.77
C TRP A 194 -5.37 -5.18 -39.78
N ASP A 195 -4.37 -6.00 -39.47
CA ASP A 195 -3.83 -7.05 -40.36
C ASP A 195 -3.87 -8.45 -39.72
N LEU A 196 -4.12 -8.55 -38.41
CA LEU A 196 -4.18 -9.79 -37.65
C LEU A 196 -5.40 -9.80 -36.71
N ASP A 197 -6.25 -10.83 -36.82
CA ASP A 197 -7.36 -11.05 -35.88
C ASP A 197 -6.89 -11.93 -34.71
N PHE A 198 -6.62 -11.30 -33.56
CA PHE A 198 -6.16 -11.99 -32.35
C PHE A 198 -7.18 -12.96 -31.72
N TYR A 199 -8.40 -13.10 -32.27
CA TYR A 199 -9.32 -14.14 -31.87
C TYR A 199 -9.17 -15.44 -32.69
N THR A 200 -8.81 -15.33 -33.98
CA THR A 200 -8.79 -16.48 -34.90
C THR A 200 -7.39 -16.89 -35.33
N ASP A 201 -6.48 -15.94 -35.42
CA ASP A 201 -5.19 -16.12 -36.05
C ASP A 201 -4.07 -16.60 -35.11
N PRO A 202 -4.09 -16.37 -33.78
CA PRO A 202 -3.05 -16.86 -32.90
C PRO A 202 -2.95 -18.39 -32.92
N ARG A 203 -1.71 -18.89 -33.00
CA ARG A 203 -1.39 -20.31 -32.96
C ARG A 203 -0.40 -20.62 -31.86
N SER A 204 -0.47 -21.84 -31.34
CA SER A 204 0.57 -22.34 -30.43
C SER A 204 1.92 -22.33 -31.15
N GLY A 205 2.93 -21.74 -30.51
CA GLY A 205 4.28 -21.56 -31.07
C GLY A 205 4.53 -20.20 -31.72
N ASP A 206 3.50 -19.36 -31.90
CA ASP A 206 3.70 -17.98 -32.31
C ASP A 206 4.54 -17.23 -31.28
N ILE A 207 5.26 -16.19 -31.71
CA ILE A 207 6.13 -15.42 -30.81
C ILE A 207 5.80 -13.95 -30.95
N PHE A 208 5.63 -13.27 -29.82
CA PHE A 208 5.61 -11.82 -29.77
C PHE A 208 6.92 -11.28 -29.18
N ARG A 209 7.37 -10.13 -29.67
CA ARG A 209 8.47 -9.35 -29.12
C ARG A 209 8.07 -7.88 -29.13
N VAL A 210 8.38 -7.15 -28.06
CA VAL A 210 8.02 -5.75 -27.94
C VAL A 210 9.07 -4.99 -27.15
N VAL A 211 9.40 -3.78 -27.61
CA VAL A 211 10.17 -2.78 -26.88
C VAL A 211 9.19 -1.70 -26.44
N VAL A 212 8.97 -1.57 -25.13
CA VAL A 212 7.91 -0.74 -24.57
C VAL A 212 8.43 0.11 -23.43
N GLU A 213 7.90 1.33 -23.33
CA GLU A 213 8.08 2.16 -22.14
C GLU A 213 7.22 1.60 -21.00
N LYS A 214 7.83 1.28 -19.87
CA LYS A 214 7.14 0.87 -18.65
C LYS A 214 7.25 1.97 -17.63
N LYS A 215 6.11 2.35 -17.08
CA LYS A 215 6.07 3.17 -15.88
C LYS A 215 6.11 2.27 -14.66
N LYS A 216 7.08 2.47 -13.79
CA LYS A 216 7.32 1.65 -12.60
C LYS A 216 7.05 2.46 -11.34
N TYR A 217 6.32 1.89 -10.39
CA TYR A 217 6.27 2.40 -9.02
C TYR A 217 7.64 2.19 -8.34
N LEU A 218 7.86 2.87 -7.21
CA LEU A 218 9.11 2.75 -6.46
C LEU A 218 9.39 1.34 -5.91
N ASP A 219 8.37 0.48 -5.83
CA ASP A 219 8.49 -0.93 -5.45
C ASP A 219 8.80 -1.87 -6.64
N GLY A 220 8.97 -1.31 -7.85
CA GLY A 220 9.31 -2.04 -9.08
C GLY A 220 8.11 -2.59 -9.85
N GLN A 221 6.88 -2.49 -9.32
CA GLN A 221 5.69 -2.93 -10.03
C GLN A 221 5.39 -2.03 -11.24
N THR A 222 4.93 -2.63 -12.34
CA THR A 222 4.49 -1.85 -13.52
C THR A 222 3.18 -1.13 -13.20
N ALA A 223 3.24 0.20 -13.18
CA ALA A 223 2.11 1.09 -12.96
C ALA A 223 1.25 1.25 -14.21
N ALA A 224 1.89 1.38 -15.37
CA ALA A 224 1.25 1.51 -16.68
C ALA A 224 2.28 1.32 -17.81
N TYR A 225 1.78 1.18 -19.03
CA TYR A 225 2.61 1.20 -20.24
C TYR A 225 2.57 2.56 -20.93
N GLY A 226 3.74 3.02 -21.38
CA GLY A 226 3.90 4.18 -22.24
C GLY A 226 3.82 3.78 -23.72
N ARG A 227 4.70 4.34 -24.55
CA ARG A 227 4.74 4.01 -25.97
C ARG A 227 5.33 2.62 -26.20
N ILE A 228 4.75 1.88 -27.13
CA ILE A 228 5.46 0.77 -27.77
C ILE A 228 6.38 1.40 -28.81
N LEU A 229 7.69 1.18 -28.71
CA LEU A 229 8.68 1.75 -29.61
C LEU A 229 8.85 0.87 -30.85
N ALA A 230 8.81 -0.44 -30.66
CA ALA A 230 8.80 -1.43 -31.70
C ALA A 230 8.07 -2.69 -31.22
N ALA A 231 7.40 -3.38 -32.13
CA ALA A 231 6.78 -4.67 -31.86
C ALA A 231 6.94 -5.61 -33.06
N GLU A 232 6.95 -6.89 -32.77
CA GLU A 232 6.96 -7.98 -33.74
C GLU A 232 6.00 -9.07 -33.26
N TYR A 233 5.23 -9.62 -34.19
CA TYR A 233 4.43 -10.83 -34.01
C TYR A 233 4.77 -11.80 -35.14
N SER A 234 5.21 -13.00 -34.79
CA SER A 234 5.49 -14.07 -35.74
C SER A 234 4.37 -15.11 -35.68
N ASN A 235 3.63 -15.24 -36.77
CA ASN A 235 2.54 -16.21 -36.97
C ASN A 235 2.93 -17.20 -38.05
N ASP A 236 3.22 -18.45 -37.71
CA ASP A 236 3.51 -19.51 -38.69
C ASP A 236 4.54 -19.11 -39.79
N GLY A 237 5.61 -18.42 -39.40
CA GLY A 237 6.65 -17.94 -40.33
C GLY A 237 6.33 -16.61 -41.03
N HIS A 238 5.11 -16.09 -40.92
CA HIS A 238 4.78 -14.71 -41.29
C HIS A 238 5.17 -13.75 -40.17
N ILE A 239 5.89 -12.69 -40.52
CA ILE A 239 6.39 -11.69 -39.56
C ILE A 239 5.62 -10.39 -39.75
N TYR A 240 4.92 -9.98 -38.70
CA TYR A 240 4.27 -8.68 -38.59
C TYR A 240 5.15 -7.79 -37.73
N GLN A 241 5.54 -6.62 -38.24
CA GLN A 241 6.44 -5.70 -37.56
C GLN A 241 5.84 -4.28 -37.53
N ALA A 242 6.03 -3.62 -36.40
CA ALA A 242 5.59 -2.26 -36.16
C ALA A 242 6.72 -1.46 -35.53
N VAL A 243 6.99 -0.28 -36.06
CA VAL A 243 7.92 0.69 -35.49
C VAL A 243 7.19 2.01 -35.28
N LEU A 244 7.34 2.59 -34.11
CA LEU A 244 6.77 3.90 -33.81
C LEU A 244 7.57 4.99 -34.53
N PHE A 245 6.90 5.76 -35.38
CA PHE A 245 7.47 6.89 -36.07
C PHE A 245 6.52 8.10 -36.01
N ARG A 246 6.98 9.26 -36.50
CA ARG A 246 6.12 10.44 -36.63
C ARG A 246 5.66 10.58 -38.08
N ASP A 247 4.37 10.74 -38.28
CA ASP A 247 3.81 11.07 -39.59
C ASP A 247 4.32 12.44 -40.07
N PRO A 248 4.07 12.82 -41.34
CA PRO A 248 4.46 14.14 -41.86
C PRO A 248 3.88 15.34 -41.08
N SER A 249 2.81 15.14 -40.30
CA SER A 249 2.22 16.16 -39.42
C SER A 249 2.83 16.17 -38.01
N GLY A 250 3.81 15.31 -37.73
CA GLY A 250 4.50 15.18 -36.45
C GLY A 250 3.80 14.29 -35.42
N ARG A 251 2.66 13.66 -35.77
CA ARG A 251 1.89 12.79 -34.88
C ARG A 251 2.50 11.39 -34.82
N PRO A 252 2.58 10.76 -33.64
CA PRO A 252 3.07 9.39 -33.53
C PRO A 252 2.12 8.40 -34.21
N ALA A 253 2.66 7.53 -35.06
CA ALA A 253 1.95 6.46 -35.76
C ALA A 253 2.86 5.23 -35.91
N TYR A 254 2.28 4.07 -36.19
CA TYR A 254 3.01 2.82 -36.37
C TYR A 254 3.13 2.45 -37.83
N TYR A 255 4.34 2.09 -38.23
CA TYR A 255 4.68 1.74 -39.61
C TYR A 255 5.36 0.38 -39.65
N ALA A 256 5.13 -0.34 -40.75
CA ALA A 256 5.96 -1.47 -41.12
C ALA A 256 7.38 -1.00 -41.50
N PRO A 257 8.39 -1.89 -41.48
CA PRO A 257 9.76 -1.54 -41.81
C PRO A 257 9.96 -0.94 -43.22
N ASP A 258 9.04 -1.22 -44.14
CA ASP A 258 9.02 -0.67 -45.50
C ASP A 258 8.36 0.73 -45.59
N GLY A 259 7.90 1.27 -44.46
CA GLY A 259 7.28 2.59 -44.36
C GLY A 259 5.78 2.61 -44.60
N GLN A 260 5.13 1.46 -44.79
CA GLN A 260 3.67 1.40 -44.90
C GLN A 260 3.01 1.64 -43.53
N SER A 261 1.96 2.47 -43.49
CA SER A 261 1.17 2.69 -42.27
C SER A 261 0.41 1.41 -41.91
N LEU A 262 0.46 1.02 -40.64
CA LEU A 262 -0.33 -0.13 -40.13
C LEU A 262 -1.78 0.26 -39.82
N GLN A 263 -2.04 1.54 -39.55
CA GLN A 263 -3.41 2.04 -39.40
C GLN A 263 -3.95 2.37 -40.79
N LYS A 264 -5.09 1.75 -41.14
CA LYS A 264 -5.82 1.97 -42.39
C LYS A 264 -6.98 2.95 -42.20
#